data_AF-A0A8C8IR85-F1
#
_entry.id   AF-A0A8C8IR85-F1
#
_cell.length_a   1.000
_cell.length_b   1.000
_cell.length_c   1.000
_cell.angle_alpha   90.00
_cell.angle_beta   90.00
_cell.angle_gamma   90.00
#
_symmetry.space_group_name_H-M   'P 1'
#
loop_
_entity.id
_entity.type
_entity.pdbx_description
1 polymer ?
#
loop_
_entity_poly.entity_id
_entity_poly.type
_entity_poly.pdbx_seq_one_letter_code
_entity_poly.pdbx_strand_id
1 'polypeptide(L)'
;MAERAVPQENTGINTGIQQSNGPYPEATAECLDLEDSHQQGACVYDLCPGPSSSCMTTKELQQHWGAVKHRLKPVKLLFEIPSARTIAQHLSKYVVYQIVLIRSGSYDSKRVSVERRYSDFVHLHQQLLEDFSEELEEVILPRKLLTGNFNPETIWERRLALRDYLAQLYAVRCVRHSHHFLDFFTEPEQRRAHGLLRAGQFGPAVALLETVLELQEKMGGWQSPVLLVPTLCALTVCQRDLEEPESAFTMGQRALPTGTPGTQDHDPHHNCNTVVLLHTILQYTLRSDAGHQPHPEFSSRIQPEHPSSPLR
;
A
#
# COMPACT_ATOMS: atom_id res chain seq x y z
N MET A 1 40.28 -45.83 -14.68
CA MET A 1 41.42 -45.93 -13.75
C MET A 1 42.67 -45.50 -14.49
N ALA A 2 43.15 -44.29 -14.23
CA ALA A 2 44.44 -43.81 -14.73
C ALA A 2 45.01 -42.87 -13.65
N GLU A 3 45.86 -43.47 -12.81
CA GLU A 3 46.81 -42.80 -11.93
C GLU A 3 47.93 -42.21 -12.80
N ARG A 4 48.34 -40.97 -12.51
CA ARG A 4 49.73 -40.56 -12.63
C ARG A 4 49.98 -39.34 -11.76
N ALA A 5 50.89 -39.53 -10.82
CA ALA A 5 51.43 -38.53 -9.91
C ALA A 5 52.94 -38.39 -10.14
N VAL A 6 53.48 -37.27 -9.62
CA VAL A 6 54.89 -37.01 -9.22
C VAL A 6 55.84 -36.53 -10.36
N PRO A 7 56.93 -35.71 -10.15
CA PRO A 7 57.48 -35.02 -8.94
C PRO A 7 57.86 -33.51 -9.04
N GLN A 8 58.17 -32.99 -7.85
CA GLN A 8 59.13 -31.95 -7.38
C GLN A 8 60.15 -31.31 -8.34
N GLU A 9 60.47 -30.03 -8.11
CA GLU A 9 61.86 -29.62 -7.77
C GLU A 9 61.93 -28.23 -7.12
N ASN A 10 62.92 -28.06 -6.25
CA ASN A 10 63.14 -26.94 -5.34
C ASN A 10 64.59 -26.47 -5.54
N THR A 11 64.81 -25.24 -5.99
CA THR A 11 66.07 -24.47 -5.97
C THR A 11 65.66 -23.02 -6.29
N GLY A 12 65.82 -22.00 -5.45
CA GLY A 12 67.03 -21.56 -4.77
C GLY A 12 67.76 -20.57 -5.66
N ILE A 13 67.63 -19.26 -5.40
CA ILE A 13 68.68 -18.21 -5.45
C ILE A 13 68.04 -16.85 -5.14
N ASN A 14 68.70 -16.15 -4.23
CA ASN A 14 68.36 -14.87 -3.62
C ASN A 14 69.35 -13.83 -4.16
N THR A 15 68.87 -12.70 -4.70
CA THR A 15 69.68 -11.49 -4.89
C THR A 15 68.78 -10.27 -4.73
N GLY A 16 69.03 -9.51 -3.67
CA GLY A 16 68.30 -8.30 -3.32
C GLY A 16 68.67 -7.10 -4.17
N ILE A 17 67.73 -6.15 -4.26
CA ILE A 17 67.98 -4.74 -4.57
C ILE A 17 67.08 -3.90 -3.65
N GLN A 18 67.72 -2.93 -3.00
CA GLN A 18 67.18 -1.90 -2.10
C GLN A 18 65.78 -1.37 -2.46
N GLN A 19 64.89 -1.29 -1.47
CA GLN A 19 63.77 -0.35 -1.46
C GLN A 19 64.00 0.71 -0.37
N SER A 20 64.14 1.94 -0.84
CA SER A 20 64.26 3.16 -0.05
C SER A 20 62.89 3.62 0.45
N ASN A 21 62.78 3.84 1.75
CA ASN A 21 61.65 4.50 2.40
C ASN A 21 61.69 6.01 2.15
N GLY A 22 60.57 6.59 1.75
CA GLY A 22 60.32 8.04 1.64
C GLY A 22 58.81 8.34 1.61
N PRO A 23 58.36 9.53 2.02
CA PRO A 23 57.20 9.68 2.90
C PRO A 23 55.89 10.12 2.22
N TYR A 24 54.79 9.87 2.96
CA TYR A 24 53.40 10.29 2.73
C TYR A 24 53.25 11.78 2.34
N PRO A 25 52.36 12.13 1.39
CA PRO A 25 51.84 13.48 1.27
C PRO A 25 50.53 13.67 2.05
N GLU A 26 50.65 14.58 3.02
CA GLU A 26 49.72 15.56 3.58
C GLU A 26 48.49 15.89 2.71
N ALA A 27 47.28 15.77 3.29
CA ALA A 27 46.05 16.29 2.72
C ALA A 27 45.71 17.61 3.43
N THR A 28 45.85 18.71 2.67
CA THR A 28 45.57 20.08 3.06
C THR A 28 44.08 20.31 3.28
N ALA A 29 43.73 20.87 4.44
CA ALA A 29 42.40 21.40 4.73
C ALA A 29 42.27 22.79 4.09
N GLU A 30 41.33 22.94 3.17
CA GLU A 30 40.90 24.25 2.67
C GLU A 30 39.62 24.67 3.40
N CYS A 31 39.72 25.76 4.16
CA CYS A 31 38.61 26.51 4.73
C CYS A 31 37.96 27.37 3.64
N LEU A 32 36.63 27.38 3.58
CA LEU A 32 35.88 28.44 2.91
C LEU A 32 34.80 28.95 3.86
N ASP A 33 35.06 30.12 4.42
CA ASP A 33 34.09 31.03 5.02
C ASP A 33 33.37 31.81 3.89
N LEU A 34 32.05 32.01 4.02
CA LEU A 34 31.33 33.14 3.43
C LEU A 34 30.00 33.37 4.16
N GLU A 35 29.66 34.65 4.27
CA GLU A 35 28.96 35.29 5.37
C GLU A 35 27.42 35.32 5.30
N ASP A 36 26.85 35.39 6.51
CA ASP A 36 25.72 36.19 7.01
C ASP A 36 24.62 36.72 6.07
N SER A 37 23.37 36.41 6.45
CA SER A 37 22.18 37.22 6.15
C SER A 37 21.09 36.89 7.18
N HIS A 38 20.94 37.78 8.15
CA HIS A 38 19.77 37.90 9.02
C HIS A 38 18.49 38.19 8.23
N GLN A 39 17.40 37.44 8.45
CA GLN A 39 16.17 37.96 9.10
C GLN A 39 15.09 36.86 9.30
N GLN A 40 14.60 36.77 10.55
CA GLN A 40 13.37 36.17 11.12
C GLN A 40 12.47 35.23 10.28
N GLY A 41 11.91 34.15 10.82
CA GLY A 41 11.86 33.66 12.20
C GLY A 41 10.73 32.64 12.36
N ALA A 42 10.95 31.58 13.14
CA ALA A 42 9.94 30.89 13.95
C ALA A 42 10.62 29.75 14.72
N CYS A 43 10.34 29.74 16.01
CA CYS A 43 10.83 28.90 17.09
C CYS A 43 10.68 27.39 16.88
N VAL A 44 11.77 26.64 17.09
CA VAL A 44 11.75 25.22 17.47
C VAL A 44 12.59 25.07 18.74
N TYR A 45 11.94 25.12 19.90
CA TYR A 45 12.48 24.55 21.12
C TYR A 45 11.76 23.21 21.34
N ASP A 46 12.53 22.13 21.23
CA ASP A 46 12.47 20.94 22.10
C ASP A 46 13.25 19.79 21.45
N LEU A 47 14.57 19.91 21.50
CA LEU A 47 15.48 18.77 21.40
C LEU A 47 16.17 18.66 22.77
N CYS A 48 15.80 17.64 23.54
CA CYS A 48 16.53 17.25 24.74
C CYS A 48 18.03 17.10 24.42
N PRO A 49 18.94 17.56 25.28
CA PRO A 49 20.37 17.48 25.03
C PRO A 49 20.82 16.02 25.18
N GLY A 50 21.04 15.34 24.04
CA GLY A 50 21.87 14.14 24.01
C GLY A 50 23.33 14.49 24.31
N PRO A 51 24.15 13.54 24.80
CA PRO A 51 25.56 13.79 25.06
C PRO A 51 26.25 14.26 23.77
N SER A 52 27.00 15.37 23.87
CA SER A 52 27.79 15.90 22.77
C SER A 52 28.66 14.81 22.14
N SER A 53 28.64 14.74 20.81
CA SER A 53 29.40 13.79 19.99
C SER A 53 30.92 13.81 20.22
N SER A 54 31.43 14.79 20.97
CA SER A 54 32.84 14.96 21.31
C SER A 54 33.36 14.07 22.45
N CYS A 55 32.50 13.31 23.15
CA CYS A 55 32.93 12.45 24.27
C CYS A 55 32.73 10.94 24.06
N MET A 56 32.28 10.50 22.88
CA MET A 56 31.98 9.08 22.65
C MET A 56 33.20 8.28 22.21
N THR A 57 33.33 7.06 22.74
CA THR A 57 34.26 6.06 22.20
C THR A 57 33.83 5.65 20.79
N THR A 58 34.75 5.10 19.98
CA THR A 58 34.42 4.62 18.61
C THR A 58 33.32 3.55 18.61
N LYS A 59 33.24 2.72 19.66
CA LYS A 59 32.18 1.72 19.85
C LYS A 59 30.82 2.37 20.12
N GLU A 60 30.78 3.34 21.01
CA GLU A 60 29.56 4.10 21.31
C GLU A 60 29.12 4.93 20.10
N LEU A 61 30.08 5.49 19.35
CA LEU A 61 29.81 6.18 18.10
C LEU A 61 29.17 5.21 17.10
N GLN A 62 29.73 4.02 16.88
CA GLN A 62 29.17 3.00 15.98
C GLN A 62 27.73 2.61 16.37
N GLN A 63 27.48 2.45 17.67
CA GLN A 63 26.14 2.14 18.21
C GLN A 63 25.18 3.31 18.05
N HIS A 64 25.65 4.53 18.31
CA HIS A 64 24.89 5.76 18.14
C HIS A 64 24.55 5.98 16.66
N TRP A 65 25.51 5.87 15.75
CA TRP A 65 25.28 5.91 14.30
C TRP A 65 24.36 4.78 13.84
N GLY A 66 24.42 3.58 14.43
CA GLY A 66 23.47 2.50 14.17
C GLY A 66 22.04 2.86 14.59
N ALA A 67 21.87 3.38 15.80
CA ALA A 67 20.58 3.81 16.34
C ALA A 67 20.01 5.02 15.58
N VAL A 68 20.86 5.99 15.24
CA VAL A 68 20.51 7.17 14.44
C VAL A 68 20.17 6.76 13.01
N LYS A 69 20.96 5.90 12.35
CA LYS A 69 20.62 5.36 11.00
C LYS A 69 19.30 4.60 11.01
N HIS A 70 18.97 3.90 12.09
CA HIS A 70 17.68 3.21 12.22
C HIS A 70 16.52 4.20 12.45
N ARG A 71 16.73 5.27 13.22
CA ARG A 71 15.75 6.35 13.43
C ARG A 71 15.52 7.22 12.19
N LEU A 72 16.52 7.32 11.31
CA LEU A 72 16.49 8.20 10.14
C LEU A 72 15.98 7.54 8.85
N LYS A 73 15.65 6.24 8.83
CA LYS A 73 15.03 5.64 7.64
C LYS A 73 13.52 5.91 7.68
N PRO A 74 13.00 6.89 6.90
CA PRO A 74 11.55 7.08 6.83
C PRO A 74 10.92 5.80 6.32
N VAL A 75 9.81 5.38 6.93
CA VAL A 75 9.03 4.24 6.45
C VAL A 75 8.50 4.60 5.06
N LYS A 76 8.88 3.83 4.05
CA LYS A 76 8.44 4.01 2.66
C LYS A 76 7.55 2.85 2.26
N LEU A 77 6.42 3.14 1.64
CA LEU A 77 5.60 2.12 1.00
C LEU A 77 6.14 1.87 -0.41
N LEU A 78 6.31 0.59 -0.76
CA LEU A 78 6.79 0.12 -2.04
C LEU A 78 5.73 -0.79 -2.67
N PHE A 79 5.66 -0.75 -3.99
CA PHE A 79 4.80 -1.61 -4.79
C PHE A 79 5.66 -2.58 -5.59
N GLU A 80 5.31 -3.85 -5.52
CA GLU A 80 5.86 -4.88 -6.39
C GLU A 80 4.73 -5.55 -7.15
N ILE A 81 5.01 -5.98 -8.37
CA ILE A 81 4.07 -6.81 -9.13
C ILE A 81 4.78 -8.10 -9.50
N PRO A 82 4.99 -9.06 -8.57
CA PRO A 82 5.89 -10.19 -8.80
C PRO A 82 5.41 -11.15 -9.90
N SER A 83 4.10 -11.23 -10.12
CA SER A 83 3.51 -12.20 -11.04
C SER A 83 2.34 -11.59 -11.83
N ALA A 84 2.07 -12.20 -12.98
CA ALA A 84 0.89 -11.94 -13.78
C ALA A 84 0.38 -13.28 -14.32
N ARG A 85 -0.95 -13.44 -14.39
CA ARG A 85 -1.58 -14.66 -14.88
C ARG A 85 -2.68 -14.34 -15.89
N THR A 86 -2.81 -15.19 -16.90
CA THR A 86 -3.88 -15.07 -17.87
C THR A 86 -5.10 -15.85 -17.37
N ILE A 87 -6.22 -15.16 -17.20
CA ILE A 87 -7.51 -15.76 -16.91
C ILE A 87 -8.24 -15.97 -18.23
N ALA A 88 -8.66 -17.21 -18.49
CA ALA A 88 -9.52 -17.56 -19.60
C ALA A 88 -10.83 -18.13 -19.05
N GLN A 89 -11.92 -17.41 -19.28
CA GLN A 89 -13.30 -17.83 -19.03
C GLN A 89 -13.98 -18.06 -20.38
N HIS A 90 -15.15 -18.71 -20.38
CA HIS A 90 -15.85 -19.13 -21.61
C HIS A 90 -16.05 -18.02 -22.64
N LEU A 91 -16.17 -16.75 -22.22
CA LEU A 91 -16.41 -15.60 -23.09
C LEU A 91 -15.37 -14.47 -22.94
N SER A 92 -14.36 -14.63 -22.08
CA SER A 92 -13.39 -13.57 -21.82
C SER A 92 -12.00 -14.11 -21.55
N LYS A 93 -10.99 -13.41 -22.06
CA LYS A 93 -9.58 -13.70 -21.77
C LYS A 93 -8.90 -12.40 -21.39
N TYR A 94 -8.26 -12.36 -20.23
CA TYR A 94 -7.60 -11.15 -19.73
C TYR A 94 -6.41 -11.50 -18.82
N VAL A 95 -5.51 -10.54 -18.65
CA VAL A 95 -4.35 -10.67 -17.78
C VAL A 95 -4.64 -9.97 -16.46
N VAL A 96 -4.30 -10.64 -15.36
CA VAL A 96 -4.37 -10.12 -13.99
C VAL A 96 -2.97 -10.03 -13.43
N TYR A 97 -2.70 -8.92 -12.77
CA TYR A 97 -1.44 -8.58 -12.13
C TYR A 97 -1.61 -8.70 -10.61
N GLN A 98 -0.74 -9.47 -9.96
CA GLN A 98 -0.70 -9.53 -8.51
C GLN A 98 0.17 -8.39 -7.99
N ILE A 99 -0.41 -7.45 -7.26
CA ILE A 99 0.27 -6.29 -6.68
C ILE A 99 0.53 -6.60 -5.20
N VAL A 100 1.77 -6.42 -4.76
CA VAL A 100 2.22 -6.64 -3.38
C VAL A 100 2.66 -5.31 -2.79
N LEU A 101 2.22 -5.03 -1.56
CA LEU A 101 2.56 -3.80 -0.84
C LEU A 101 3.56 -4.11 0.27
N ILE A 102 4.69 -3.40 0.27
CA ILE A 102 5.80 -3.62 1.19
C ILE A 102 6.12 -2.32 1.93
N ARG A 103 6.22 -2.37 3.26
CA ARG A 103 6.74 -1.29 4.10
C ARG A 103 8.25 -1.46 4.27
N SER A 104 9.02 -0.57 3.67
CA SER A 104 10.47 -0.49 3.85
C SER A 104 10.80 0.44 5.02
N GLY A 105 11.85 0.13 5.79
CA GLY A 105 12.30 0.96 6.92
C GLY A 105 11.71 0.57 8.28
N SER A 106 10.78 -0.38 8.31
CA SER A 106 10.28 -1.05 9.50
C SER A 106 10.23 -2.56 9.26
N TYR A 107 9.99 -3.34 10.31
CA TYR A 107 9.65 -4.75 10.15
C TYR A 107 8.26 -4.86 9.53
N ASP A 108 8.18 -5.33 8.27
CA ASP A 108 6.92 -5.62 7.59
C ASP A 108 6.55 -7.09 7.84
N SER A 109 5.83 -7.32 8.93
CA SER A 109 5.46 -8.66 9.38
C SER A 109 4.39 -9.33 8.51
N LYS A 110 3.59 -8.54 7.79
CA LYS A 110 2.40 -9.01 7.08
C LYS A 110 2.48 -8.63 5.61
N ARG A 111 2.78 -9.62 4.78
CA ARG A 111 2.73 -9.46 3.32
C ARG A 111 1.28 -9.42 2.86
N VAL A 112 0.88 -8.35 2.17
CA VAL A 112 -0.46 -8.20 1.61
C VAL A 112 -0.39 -8.02 0.09
N SER A 113 -1.34 -8.63 -0.61
CA SER A 113 -1.40 -8.53 -2.07
C SER A 113 -2.83 -8.49 -2.59
N VAL A 114 -3.03 -7.77 -3.70
CA VAL A 114 -4.30 -7.69 -4.43
C VAL A 114 -4.10 -8.05 -5.89
N GLU A 115 -5.19 -8.28 -6.61
CA GLU A 115 -5.16 -8.63 -8.01
C GLU A 115 -5.94 -7.62 -8.85
N ARG A 116 -5.30 -7.06 -9.87
CA ARG A 116 -5.92 -6.07 -10.77
C ARG A 116 -5.63 -6.37 -12.22
N ARG A 117 -6.59 -6.11 -13.11
CA ARG A 117 -6.40 -6.14 -14.56
C ARG A 117 -6.00 -4.76 -15.05
N TYR A 118 -5.39 -4.70 -16.24
CA TYR A 118 -4.93 -3.43 -16.81
C TYR A 118 -6.02 -2.36 -16.90
N SER A 119 -7.28 -2.72 -17.19
CA SER A 119 -8.35 -1.72 -17.26
C SER A 119 -8.68 -1.09 -15.91
N ASP A 120 -8.39 -1.75 -14.79
CA ASP A 120 -8.61 -1.16 -13.47
C ASP A 120 -7.63 0.00 -13.25
N PHE A 121 -6.38 -0.13 -13.74
CA PHE A 121 -5.41 0.96 -13.74
C PHE A 121 -5.83 2.11 -14.66
N VAL A 122 -6.44 1.79 -15.82
CA VAL A 122 -6.99 2.81 -16.72
C VAL A 122 -8.10 3.60 -16.02
N HIS A 123 -9.00 2.90 -15.33
CA HIS A 123 -10.08 3.53 -14.59
C HIS A 123 -9.56 4.43 -13.46
N LEU A 124 -8.62 3.91 -12.64
CA LEU A 124 -7.94 4.70 -11.62
C LEU A 124 -7.32 5.96 -12.21
N HIS A 125 -6.58 5.83 -13.31
CA HIS A 125 -5.91 6.97 -13.93
C HIS A 125 -6.90 8.05 -14.38
N GLN A 126 -8.05 7.64 -14.93
CA GLN A 126 -9.11 8.57 -15.34
C GLN A 126 -9.69 9.32 -14.14
N GLN A 127 -10.07 8.60 -13.07
CA GLN A 127 -10.58 9.22 -11.83
C GLN A 127 -9.57 10.20 -11.23
N LEU A 128 -8.28 9.85 -11.24
CA LEU A 128 -7.24 10.73 -10.73
C LEU A 128 -7.02 11.97 -11.60
N LEU A 129 -7.17 11.86 -12.93
CA LEU A 129 -7.06 13.02 -13.82
C LEU A 129 -8.25 13.97 -13.72
N GLU A 130 -9.42 13.48 -13.30
CA GLU A 130 -10.59 14.35 -13.03
C GLU A 130 -10.31 15.32 -11.86
N ASP A 131 -9.58 14.85 -10.84
CA ASP A 131 -9.32 15.63 -9.62
C ASP A 131 -7.93 16.27 -9.56
N PHE A 132 -6.91 15.69 -10.22
CA PHE A 132 -5.49 16.04 -10.06
C PHE A 132 -4.74 16.11 -11.41
N SER A 133 -5.38 16.67 -12.45
CA SER A 133 -4.80 16.72 -13.80
C SER A 133 -3.45 17.44 -13.87
N GLU A 134 -3.29 18.53 -13.10
CA GLU A 134 -2.07 19.35 -13.11
C GLU A 134 -0.91 18.59 -12.44
N GLU A 135 -1.17 17.96 -11.29
CA GLU A 135 -0.15 17.22 -10.54
C GLU A 135 0.28 15.91 -11.20
N LEU A 136 -0.49 15.43 -12.18
CA LEU A 136 -0.24 14.20 -12.92
C LEU A 136 0.30 14.40 -14.33
N GLU A 137 0.65 15.62 -14.72
CA GLU A 137 1.17 15.92 -16.07
C GLU A 137 2.38 15.04 -16.46
N GLU A 138 3.26 14.76 -15.50
CA GLU A 138 4.47 13.94 -15.71
C GLU A 138 4.24 12.43 -15.53
N VAL A 139 3.09 12.01 -15.01
CA VAL A 139 2.82 10.60 -14.68
C VAL A 139 2.15 9.89 -15.86
N ILE A 140 2.87 8.96 -16.48
CA ILE A 140 2.43 8.30 -17.71
C ILE A 140 1.93 6.89 -17.42
N LEU A 141 0.64 6.64 -17.67
CA LEU A 141 0.09 5.28 -17.66
C LEU A 141 0.62 4.47 -18.87
N PRO A 142 1.07 3.21 -18.67
CA PRO A 142 1.50 2.35 -19.78
C PRO A 142 0.39 2.20 -20.82
N ARG A 143 0.74 2.30 -22.12
CA ARG A 143 -0.27 2.34 -23.20
C ARG A 143 -1.01 1.02 -23.37
N LYS A 144 -2.27 1.13 -23.80
CA LYS A 144 -3.08 -0.01 -24.21
C LYS A 144 -2.51 -0.58 -25.50
N LEU A 145 -2.32 -1.89 -25.55
CA LEU A 145 -1.85 -2.57 -26.76
C LEU A 145 -3.05 -3.11 -27.53
N LEU A 146 -3.03 -2.93 -28.85
CA LEU A 146 -4.09 -3.38 -29.75
C LEU A 146 -3.94 -4.88 -30.09
N THR A 147 -2.72 -5.38 -30.11
CA THR A 147 -2.37 -6.80 -30.37
C THR A 147 -1.28 -7.27 -29.41
N GLY A 148 -1.07 -8.58 -29.29
CA GLY A 148 0.05 -9.12 -28.49
C GLY A 148 -0.12 -9.07 -26.97
N ASN A 149 -1.29 -8.70 -26.43
CA ASN A 149 -1.52 -8.56 -24.98
C ASN A 149 -1.24 -9.82 -24.14
N PHE A 150 -1.19 -10.99 -24.76
CA PHE A 150 -0.90 -12.28 -24.10
C PHE A 150 0.52 -12.80 -24.35
N ASN A 151 1.34 -12.06 -25.09
CA ASN A 151 2.74 -12.40 -25.25
C ASN A 151 3.45 -12.25 -23.88
N PRO A 152 4.27 -13.23 -23.46
CA PRO A 152 4.95 -13.20 -22.15
C PRO A 152 5.88 -12.00 -21.95
N GLU A 153 6.65 -11.63 -22.98
CA GLU A 153 7.55 -10.46 -22.95
C GLU A 153 6.75 -9.17 -22.77
N THR A 154 5.64 -9.03 -23.49
CA THR A 154 4.71 -7.90 -23.34
C THR A 154 4.08 -7.83 -21.95
N ILE A 155 3.67 -8.98 -21.39
CA ILE A 155 3.12 -9.05 -20.03
C ILE A 155 4.19 -8.62 -19.02
N TRP A 156 5.44 -9.07 -19.21
CA TRP A 156 6.57 -8.73 -18.36
C TRP A 156 6.91 -7.24 -18.40
N GLU A 157 7.02 -6.64 -19.59
CA GLU A 157 7.28 -5.20 -19.75
C GLU A 157 6.18 -4.37 -19.12
N ARG A 158 4.91 -4.71 -19.38
CA ARG A 158 3.76 -4.03 -18.78
C ARG A 158 3.76 -4.16 -17.26
N ARG A 159 4.15 -5.31 -16.71
CA ARG A 159 4.27 -5.53 -15.26
C ARG A 159 5.27 -4.57 -14.61
N LEU A 160 6.45 -4.38 -15.24
CA LEU A 160 7.45 -3.40 -14.77
C LEU A 160 6.91 -1.97 -14.88
N ALA A 161 6.30 -1.62 -16.02
CA ALA A 161 5.77 -0.28 -16.24
C ALA A 161 4.62 0.06 -15.27
N LEU A 162 3.74 -0.90 -14.94
CA LEU A 162 2.68 -0.70 -13.95
C LEU A 162 3.22 -0.57 -12.52
N ARG A 163 4.29 -1.30 -12.18
CA ARG A 163 4.99 -1.12 -10.91
C ARG A 163 5.53 0.31 -10.78
N ASP A 164 6.21 0.78 -11.82
CA ASP A 164 6.83 2.11 -11.83
C ASP A 164 5.75 3.21 -11.82
N TYR A 165 4.64 3.00 -12.53
CA TYR A 165 3.45 3.86 -12.49
C TYR A 165 2.87 4.00 -11.07
N LEU A 166 2.67 2.91 -10.33
CA LEU A 166 2.19 2.98 -8.94
C LEU A 166 3.17 3.73 -8.03
N ALA A 167 4.47 3.55 -8.25
CA ALA A 167 5.50 4.27 -7.50
C ALA A 167 5.45 5.79 -7.80
N GLN A 168 5.24 6.18 -9.06
CA GLN A 168 5.07 7.58 -9.46
C GLN A 168 3.80 8.18 -8.84
N LEU A 169 2.66 7.50 -8.95
CA LEU A 169 1.40 7.95 -8.31
C LEU A 169 1.58 8.17 -6.80
N TYR A 170 2.21 7.22 -6.11
CA TYR A 170 2.41 7.33 -4.67
C TYR A 170 3.40 8.44 -4.30
N ALA A 171 4.32 8.82 -5.18
CA ALA A 171 5.21 9.96 -4.96
C ALA A 171 4.44 11.28 -4.93
N VAL A 172 3.34 11.40 -5.68
CA VAL A 172 2.47 12.58 -5.71
C VAL A 172 1.61 12.65 -4.42
N ARG A 173 1.73 13.78 -3.70
CA ARG A 173 1.15 13.90 -2.36
C ARG A 173 -0.38 13.89 -2.37
N CYS A 174 -1.05 14.63 -3.25
CA CYS A 174 -2.52 14.66 -3.30
C CYS A 174 -3.10 13.28 -3.65
N VAL A 175 -2.55 12.60 -4.65
CA VAL A 175 -2.92 11.23 -5.06
C VAL A 175 -2.77 10.25 -3.90
N ARG A 176 -1.65 10.30 -3.16
CA ARG A 176 -1.41 9.43 -1.99
C ARG A 176 -2.51 9.54 -0.92
N HIS A 177 -3.10 10.72 -0.76
CA HIS A 177 -4.18 10.98 0.22
C HIS A 177 -5.57 10.94 -0.40
N SER A 178 -5.67 10.66 -1.70
CA SER A 178 -6.95 10.55 -2.39
C SER A 178 -7.63 9.22 -2.07
N HIS A 179 -8.96 9.25 -2.01
CA HIS A 179 -9.76 8.04 -1.86
C HIS A 179 -9.63 7.14 -3.10
N HIS A 180 -9.60 7.69 -4.31
CA HIS A 180 -9.39 6.94 -5.57
C HIS A 180 -8.19 5.99 -5.50
N PHE A 181 -7.06 6.46 -4.97
CA PHE A 181 -5.86 5.63 -4.85
C PHE A 181 -6.04 4.51 -3.83
N LEU A 182 -6.65 4.78 -2.67
CA LEU A 182 -6.93 3.76 -1.65
C LEU A 182 -7.95 2.73 -2.17
N ASP A 183 -9.05 3.20 -2.76
CA ASP A 183 -10.16 2.40 -3.26
C ASP A 183 -9.72 1.45 -4.36
N PHE A 184 -8.77 1.87 -5.21
CA PHE A 184 -8.15 0.97 -6.18
C PHE A 184 -7.60 -0.30 -5.53
N PHE A 185 -7.09 -0.26 -4.30
CA PHE A 185 -6.60 -1.45 -3.58
C PHE A 185 -7.66 -2.11 -2.70
N THR A 186 -8.66 -1.38 -2.19
CA THR A 186 -9.57 -1.92 -1.15
C THR A 186 -10.98 -2.19 -1.63
N GLU A 187 -11.52 -1.41 -2.56
CA GLU A 187 -12.95 -1.43 -2.91
C GLU A 187 -13.41 -2.79 -3.49
N PRO A 188 -12.69 -3.44 -4.44
CA PRO A 188 -13.08 -4.76 -4.94
C PRO A 188 -13.12 -5.84 -3.85
N GLU A 189 -12.14 -5.84 -2.95
CA GLU A 189 -12.03 -6.76 -1.82
C GLU A 189 -13.14 -6.51 -0.80
N GLN A 190 -13.41 -5.24 -0.47
CA GLN A 190 -14.50 -4.82 0.41
C GLN A 190 -15.85 -5.25 -0.15
N ARG A 191 -16.15 -4.94 -1.41
CA ARG A 191 -17.41 -5.31 -2.07
C ARG A 191 -17.63 -6.82 -2.04
N ARG A 192 -16.58 -7.61 -2.30
CA ARG A 192 -16.65 -9.07 -2.23
C ARG A 192 -16.86 -9.57 -0.79
N ALA A 193 -16.15 -9.00 0.17
CA ALA A 193 -16.30 -9.34 1.58
C ALA A 193 -17.72 -9.06 2.09
N HIS A 194 -18.27 -7.89 1.76
CA HIS A 194 -19.65 -7.53 2.11
C HIS A 194 -20.68 -8.45 1.44
N GLY A 195 -20.43 -8.89 0.20
CA GLY A 195 -21.23 -9.92 -0.46
C GLY A 195 -21.25 -11.23 0.32
N LEU A 196 -20.09 -11.70 0.80
CA LEU A 196 -19.96 -12.92 1.59
C LEU A 196 -20.60 -12.77 2.98
N LEU A 197 -20.43 -11.62 3.63
CA LEU A 197 -21.05 -11.30 4.91
C LEU A 197 -22.58 -11.37 4.79
N ARG A 198 -23.17 -10.75 3.75
CA ARG A 198 -24.61 -10.84 3.47
C ARG A 198 -25.09 -12.26 3.17
N ALA A 199 -24.22 -13.11 2.61
CA ALA A 199 -24.52 -14.51 2.35
C ALA A 199 -24.28 -15.43 3.58
N GLY A 200 -23.92 -14.87 4.74
CA GLY A 200 -23.60 -15.64 5.95
C GLY A 200 -22.28 -16.41 5.88
N GLN A 201 -21.44 -16.14 4.89
CA GLN A 201 -20.13 -16.79 4.71
C GLN A 201 -19.05 -16.00 5.45
N PHE A 202 -19.06 -16.09 6.79
CA PHE A 202 -18.21 -15.27 7.64
C PHE A 202 -16.72 -15.59 7.52
N GLY A 203 -16.32 -16.87 7.46
CA GLY A 203 -14.91 -17.27 7.34
C GLY A 203 -14.21 -16.66 6.10
N PRO A 204 -14.74 -16.86 4.88
CA PRO A 204 -14.22 -16.22 3.68
C PRO A 204 -14.28 -14.68 3.72
N ALA A 205 -15.31 -14.11 4.37
CA ALA A 205 -15.41 -12.65 4.54
C ALA A 205 -14.28 -12.10 5.42
N VAL A 206 -13.95 -12.77 6.53
CA VAL A 206 -12.84 -12.39 7.41
C VAL A 206 -11.53 -12.32 6.64
N ALA A 207 -11.18 -13.34 5.86
CA ALA A 207 -9.92 -13.36 5.11
C ALA A 207 -9.77 -12.15 4.15
N LEU A 208 -10.86 -11.72 3.52
CA LEU A 208 -10.87 -10.52 2.67
C LEU A 208 -10.81 -9.24 3.50
N LEU A 209 -11.57 -9.15 4.60
CA LEU A 209 -11.57 -7.98 5.46
C LEU A 209 -10.21 -7.77 6.16
N GLU A 210 -9.51 -8.83 6.53
CA GLU A 210 -8.14 -8.75 7.06
C GLU A 210 -7.16 -8.23 6.01
N THR A 211 -7.33 -8.67 4.74
CA THR A 211 -6.57 -8.14 3.61
C THR A 211 -6.83 -6.63 3.44
N VAL A 212 -8.10 -6.21 3.47
CA VAL A 212 -8.50 -4.81 3.39
C VAL A 212 -7.91 -4.00 4.55
N LEU A 213 -8.04 -4.50 5.79
CA LEU A 213 -7.54 -3.83 6.97
C LEU A 213 -6.03 -3.60 6.88
N GLU A 214 -5.28 -4.62 6.45
CA GLU A 214 -3.83 -4.51 6.28
C GLU A 214 -3.47 -3.48 5.18
N LEU A 215 -4.20 -3.44 4.07
CA LEU A 215 -4.01 -2.43 3.02
C LEU A 215 -4.29 -1.01 3.54
N GLN A 216 -5.42 -0.84 4.25
CA GLN A 216 -5.80 0.43 4.84
C GLN A 216 -4.78 0.87 5.89
N GLU A 217 -4.31 -0.02 6.75
CA GLU A 217 -3.24 0.30 7.70
C GLU A 217 -1.97 0.70 6.97
N LYS A 218 -1.58 -0.04 5.92
CA LYS A 218 -0.37 0.23 5.13
C LYS A 218 -0.37 1.59 4.47
N MET A 219 -1.48 1.98 3.83
CA MET A 219 -1.59 3.18 3.00
C MET A 219 -2.28 4.36 3.69
N GLY A 220 -3.36 4.10 4.41
CA GLY A 220 -4.31 5.09 4.94
C GLY A 220 -4.31 5.25 6.47
N GLY A 221 -3.71 4.33 7.23
CA GLY A 221 -3.76 4.33 8.70
C GLY A 221 -3.18 5.58 9.36
N TRP A 222 -2.23 6.24 8.67
CA TRP A 222 -1.65 7.52 9.10
C TRP A 222 -2.55 8.74 8.85
N GLN A 223 -3.53 8.61 7.93
CA GLN A 223 -4.33 9.72 7.44
C GLN A 223 -5.53 9.97 8.36
N SER A 224 -6.25 8.92 8.72
CA SER A 224 -7.32 8.98 9.71
C SER A 224 -7.69 7.59 10.22
N PRO A 225 -7.66 7.34 11.55
CA PRO A 225 -8.14 6.09 12.14
C PRO A 225 -9.61 5.77 11.80
N VAL A 226 -10.42 6.79 11.47
CA VAL A 226 -11.83 6.63 11.11
C VAL A 226 -12.00 5.76 9.86
N LEU A 227 -11.02 5.74 8.95
CA LEU A 227 -11.05 4.91 7.74
C LEU A 227 -11.04 3.41 8.05
N LEU A 228 -10.51 3.00 9.20
CA LEU A 228 -10.44 1.60 9.61
C LEU A 228 -11.75 1.10 10.24
N VAL A 229 -12.57 2.03 10.76
CA VAL A 229 -13.76 1.70 11.55
C VAL A 229 -14.71 0.77 10.80
N PRO A 230 -15.12 1.03 9.54
CA PRO A 230 -16.06 0.13 8.84
C PRO A 230 -15.53 -1.31 8.70
N THR A 231 -14.25 -1.47 8.38
CA THR A 231 -13.60 -2.77 8.21
C THR A 231 -13.51 -3.50 9.56
N LEU A 232 -13.11 -2.80 10.63
CA LEU A 232 -13.05 -3.36 11.98
C LEU A 232 -14.44 -3.78 12.50
N CYS A 233 -15.48 -2.98 12.23
CA CYS A 233 -16.87 -3.35 12.56
C CYS A 233 -17.28 -4.65 11.87
N ALA A 234 -16.99 -4.77 10.56
CA ALA A 234 -17.33 -5.94 9.79
C ALA A 234 -16.59 -7.18 10.31
N LEU A 235 -15.31 -7.04 10.67
CA LEU A 235 -14.53 -8.11 11.29
C LEU A 235 -15.10 -8.56 12.63
N THR A 236 -15.48 -7.63 13.50
CA THR A 236 -16.11 -7.95 14.79
C THR A 236 -17.39 -8.76 14.62
N VAL A 237 -18.25 -8.38 13.66
CA VAL A 237 -19.48 -9.13 13.36
C VAL A 237 -19.15 -10.53 12.87
N CYS A 238 -18.25 -10.67 11.90
CA CYS A 238 -17.86 -11.98 11.39
C CYS A 238 -17.23 -12.86 12.47
N GLN A 239 -16.36 -12.33 13.33
CA GLN A 239 -15.68 -13.09 14.39
C GLN A 239 -16.66 -13.53 15.50
N ARG A 240 -17.65 -12.69 15.84
CA ARG A 240 -18.74 -13.09 16.74
C ARG A 240 -19.49 -14.28 16.18
N ASP A 241 -19.86 -14.23 14.89
CA ASP A 241 -20.65 -15.28 14.25
C ASP A 241 -19.85 -16.56 13.96
N LEU A 242 -18.52 -16.47 14.00
CA LEU A 242 -17.60 -17.61 13.99
C LEU A 242 -17.31 -18.17 15.39
N GLU A 243 -17.97 -17.65 16.43
CA GLU A 243 -17.76 -18.05 17.83
C GLU A 243 -16.33 -17.81 18.34
N GLU A 244 -15.66 -16.77 17.84
CA GLU A 244 -14.30 -16.33 18.22
C GLU A 244 -14.36 -15.02 19.03
N PRO A 245 -14.81 -15.04 20.29
CA PRO A 245 -15.13 -13.84 21.06
C PRO A 245 -13.92 -12.97 21.40
N GLU A 246 -12.74 -13.58 21.62
CA GLU A 246 -11.50 -12.84 21.93
C GLU A 246 -11.05 -11.97 20.75
N SER A 247 -11.11 -12.54 19.54
CA SER A 247 -10.81 -11.83 18.30
C SER A 247 -11.83 -10.71 18.07
N ALA A 248 -13.13 -11.03 18.20
CA ALA A 248 -14.22 -10.06 18.01
C ALA A 248 -14.08 -8.85 18.94
N PHE A 249 -13.76 -9.12 20.21
CA PHE A 249 -13.51 -8.09 21.22
C PHE A 249 -12.32 -7.21 20.84
N THR A 250 -11.19 -7.83 20.46
CA THR A 250 -9.98 -7.10 20.04
C THR A 250 -10.27 -6.17 18.86
N MET A 251 -10.97 -6.64 17.83
CA MET A 251 -11.33 -5.81 16.68
C MET A 251 -12.33 -4.71 17.06
N GLY A 252 -13.29 -5.03 17.93
CA GLY A 252 -14.30 -4.08 18.40
C GLY A 252 -13.68 -2.95 19.20
N GLN A 253 -12.74 -3.27 20.09
CA GLN A 253 -11.98 -2.26 20.84
C GLN A 253 -11.18 -1.34 19.92
N ARG A 254 -10.59 -1.87 18.85
CA ARG A 254 -9.86 -1.07 17.87
C ARG A 254 -10.75 -0.16 17.04
N ALA A 255 -12.03 -0.51 16.87
CA ALA A 255 -13.01 0.30 16.15
C ALA A 255 -13.52 1.49 16.98
N LEU A 256 -13.35 1.44 18.31
CA LEU A 256 -13.74 2.54 19.19
C LEU A 256 -12.80 3.73 18.96
N PRO A 257 -13.34 4.95 18.82
CA PRO A 257 -12.53 6.15 18.89
C PRO A 257 -11.78 6.13 20.23
N THR A 258 -10.46 6.26 20.21
CA THR A 258 -9.70 6.46 21.45
C THR A 258 -10.13 7.82 22.00
N GLY A 259 -11.08 7.80 22.94
CA GLY A 259 -11.44 8.98 23.71
C GLY A 259 -10.17 9.58 24.30
N THR A 260 -10.07 10.91 24.27
CA THR A 260 -9.03 11.66 24.97
C THR A 260 -8.81 11.09 26.37
N PRO A 261 -7.56 10.88 26.83
CA PRO A 261 -7.29 10.34 28.16
C PRO A 261 -7.75 11.34 29.21
N GLY A 262 -8.96 11.14 29.71
CA GLY A 262 -9.62 12.11 30.58
C GLY A 262 -10.99 11.70 31.09
N THR A 263 -11.30 10.41 31.17
CA THR A 263 -12.40 9.90 32.00
C THR A 263 -12.17 8.40 32.19
N GLN A 264 -11.60 8.03 33.34
CA GLN A 264 -11.74 6.69 33.88
C GLN A 264 -13.21 6.56 34.30
N ASP A 265 -13.98 5.76 33.57
CA ASP A 265 -15.06 4.99 34.16
C ASP A 265 -15.21 3.69 33.37
N HIS A 266 -14.78 2.60 34.02
CA HIS A 266 -14.97 1.23 33.55
C HIS A 266 -16.42 0.84 33.83
N ASP A 267 -17.30 1.04 32.86
CA ASP A 267 -18.68 0.54 32.93
C ASP A 267 -18.95 -0.46 31.79
N PRO A 268 -19.07 -1.78 32.07
CA PRO A 268 -19.17 -2.83 31.05
C PRO A 268 -20.46 -2.77 30.22
N HIS A 269 -21.46 -1.99 30.63
CA HIS A 269 -22.71 -1.82 29.90
C HIS A 269 -22.66 -0.73 28.80
N HIS A 270 -21.65 0.14 28.79
CA HIS A 270 -21.46 1.12 27.71
C HIS A 270 -20.99 0.46 26.39
N ASN A 271 -20.45 -0.76 26.48
CA ASN A 271 -19.90 -1.49 25.33
C ASN A 271 -21.00 -2.17 24.46
N CYS A 272 -22.17 -2.46 25.02
CA CYS A 272 -23.28 -3.07 24.28
C CYS A 272 -23.98 -2.08 23.32
N ASN A 273 -24.07 -0.80 23.68
CA ASN A 273 -24.62 0.23 22.79
C ASN A 273 -23.69 0.50 21.61
N THR A 274 -22.38 0.33 21.79
CA THR A 274 -21.43 0.40 20.68
C THR A 274 -21.66 -0.74 19.69
N VAL A 275 -21.89 -1.97 20.12
CA VAL A 275 -22.18 -3.09 19.18
C VAL A 275 -23.45 -2.82 18.37
N VAL A 276 -24.48 -2.21 18.96
CA VAL A 276 -25.71 -1.79 18.26
C VAL A 276 -25.42 -0.63 17.29
N LEU A 277 -24.56 0.32 17.67
CA LEU A 277 -24.14 1.42 16.81
C LEU A 277 -23.28 0.92 15.65
N LEU A 278 -22.34 0.00 15.88
CA LEU A 278 -21.49 -0.65 14.87
C LEU A 278 -22.35 -1.51 13.94
N HIS A 279 -23.36 -2.22 14.46
CA HIS A 279 -24.35 -2.95 13.67
C HIS A 279 -25.22 -2.00 12.82
N THR A 280 -25.63 -0.85 13.37
CA THR A 280 -26.40 0.17 12.65
C THR A 280 -25.55 0.85 11.56
N ILE A 281 -24.28 1.14 11.85
CA ILE A 281 -23.29 1.65 10.89
C ILE A 281 -23.07 0.62 9.78
N LEU A 282 -22.96 -0.68 10.12
CA LEU A 282 -22.86 -1.75 9.12
C LEU A 282 -24.12 -1.84 8.27
N GLN A 283 -25.31 -1.75 8.87
CA GLN A 283 -26.57 -1.74 8.12
C GLN A 283 -26.68 -0.53 7.20
N TYR A 284 -26.13 0.63 7.59
CA TYR A 284 -26.14 1.84 6.77
C TYR A 284 -25.12 1.76 5.62
N THR A 285 -23.90 1.29 5.87
CA THR A 285 -22.86 1.13 4.84
C THR A 285 -23.21 0.04 3.83
N LEU A 286 -23.77 -1.09 4.28
CA LEU A 286 -24.26 -2.16 3.39
C LEU A 286 -25.46 -1.72 2.53
N ARG A 287 -26.22 -0.72 2.97
CA ARG A 287 -27.41 -0.21 2.27
C ARG A 287 -27.07 0.93 1.30
N SER A 288 -26.03 1.72 1.57
CA SER A 288 -25.59 2.79 0.67
C SER A 288 -24.97 2.27 -0.63
N ASP A 289 -24.36 1.08 -0.59
CA ASP A 289 -23.74 0.40 -1.74
C ASP A 289 -24.78 -0.26 -2.69
N ALA A 290 -26.07 -0.26 -2.31
CA ALA A 290 -27.19 -0.71 -3.14
C ALA A 290 -27.83 0.42 -3.97
N GLY A 291 -27.31 1.66 -3.87
CA GLY A 291 -27.94 2.88 -4.40
C GLY A 291 -27.53 3.33 -5.80
N HIS A 292 -26.96 2.46 -6.64
CA HIS A 292 -26.65 2.79 -8.04
C HIS A 292 -27.09 1.67 -9.00
N GLN A 293 -28.40 1.42 -9.06
CA GLN A 293 -29.02 0.87 -10.27
C GLN A 293 -29.81 1.99 -10.95
N PRO A 294 -29.50 2.37 -12.20
CA PRO A 294 -30.38 3.25 -12.94
C PRO A 294 -31.71 2.53 -13.17
N HIS A 295 -32.80 3.20 -12.81
CA HIS A 295 -34.16 2.77 -13.13
C HIS A 295 -34.27 2.48 -14.64
N PRO A 296 -34.91 1.37 -15.07
CA PRO A 296 -35.28 1.23 -16.46
C PRO A 296 -36.39 2.25 -16.76
N GLU A 297 -36.08 3.19 -17.65
CA GLU A 297 -37.03 4.13 -18.22
C GLU A 297 -38.21 3.35 -18.83
N PHE A 298 -39.39 3.58 -18.27
CA PHE A 298 -40.64 3.24 -18.94
C PHE A 298 -40.83 4.21 -20.10
N SER A 299 -40.47 3.79 -21.31
CA SER A 299 -40.98 4.43 -22.52
C SER A 299 -41.02 3.46 -23.69
N SER A 300 -42.21 2.97 -24.02
CA SER A 300 -42.76 2.98 -25.39
C SER A 300 -43.97 2.05 -25.53
N ARG A 301 -45.18 2.63 -25.52
CA ARG A 301 -46.24 2.21 -26.45
C ARG A 301 -47.28 3.32 -26.59
N ILE A 302 -46.94 4.31 -27.41
CA ILE A 302 -47.93 5.09 -28.12
C ILE A 302 -48.32 4.24 -29.33
N GLN A 303 -49.54 3.73 -29.35
CA GLN A 303 -50.19 3.28 -30.59
C GLN A 303 -50.80 4.52 -31.27
N PRO A 304 -50.64 4.67 -32.60
CA PRO A 304 -51.61 5.41 -33.39
C PRO A 304 -52.38 4.47 -34.33
N GLU A 305 -53.69 4.48 -34.17
CA GLU A 305 -54.70 4.65 -35.22
C GLU A 305 -54.60 3.79 -36.49
N HIS A 306 -55.49 2.82 -36.60
CA HIS A 306 -55.98 2.31 -37.89
C HIS A 306 -57.09 3.22 -38.44
N PRO A 307 -57.09 3.52 -39.75
CA PRO A 307 -58.33 3.73 -40.47
C PRO A 307 -58.52 2.69 -41.59
N SER A 308 -59.62 1.96 -41.45
CA SER A 308 -60.64 1.65 -42.46
C SER A 308 -60.22 1.36 -43.90
N SER A 309 -60.63 0.20 -44.42
CA SER A 309 -61.52 0.15 -45.60
C SER A 309 -62.18 -1.23 -45.79
N PRO A 310 -63.34 -1.29 -46.50
CA PRO A 310 -64.40 -2.25 -46.22
C PRO A 310 -64.54 -3.37 -47.26
N LEU A 311 -65.41 -4.33 -46.92
CA LEU A 311 -65.91 -5.43 -47.74
C LEU A 311 -66.38 -5.02 -49.15
N ARG A 312 -65.68 -5.49 -50.19
CA ARG A 312 -66.20 -6.39 -51.24
C ARG A 312 -65.10 -6.85 -52.17
#